data_AF-A0A5N6IW08-F1
#
_entry.id   AF-A0A5N6IW08-F1
#
_cell.length_a   1.000
_cell.length_b   1.000
_cell.length_c   1.000
_cell.angle_alpha   90.00
_cell.angle_beta   90.00
_cell.angle_gamma   90.00
#
_symmetry.space_group_name_H-M   'P 1'
#
loop_
_entity.id
_entity.type
_entity.pdbx_description
1 polymer ?
#
loop_
_entity_poly.entity_id
_entity_poly.type
_entity_poly.pdbx_seq_one_letter_code
_entity_poly.pdbx_strand_id
1 'polypeptide(L)'
;MRIGNLIVAASAASLVHAYPTRDIKKRGSGFTWVGVSESGAEFGSSIPGTLGTDYTWPDTSKIQVLRDDGMNVFRIPFLMERLAPNQMTGSLDATYLKDLKSTVQAVTDSGAYAVLDPHNYGRYSGSIISSTSDFKTFWKTVAGEFASNEKVIFDTNNEYHDMEQSLVLSLNQAAIDGIRAAGATTQYIFVEGNSYSGAWKWADTNDNLSQLTDPQDKIVYEMHQYLDSDGSGTSETCASSTIGKERLQTATEWLKTNNKKGFLGEFAGGVNEQCEQAVEGLLSYMSDNSDVWMGAEWWSAGPWWGSYMYSMEPTDGTAYSTYLPILKKYFVDGTGASTSSSATSAAPSTAAASTSTSVSASTSSASSTTISAVESSSTSSVAEAPSNTSGVVTATPTPSHPAPQPTSNSSSASSDAPTSSAPTTLATSPACGYQTTVTVTASRSTAAPSSSAGAVAHYYQCGGINYSGPTTCESGYTCVKQNPYYSQCL
;
A
#
# COMPACT_ATOMS: atom_id res chain seq x y z
N MET A 1 73.11 30.05 -45.12
CA MET A 1 72.76 29.08 -44.05
C MET A 1 71.88 29.83 -43.06
N ARG A 2 70.61 29.42 -42.91
CA ARG A 2 70.05 28.67 -41.75
C ARG A 2 70.12 29.49 -40.44
N ILE A 3 68.99 30.04 -39.95
CA ILE A 3 67.96 29.39 -39.09
C ILE A 3 68.60 28.92 -37.77
N GLY A 4 68.14 29.32 -36.57
CA GLY A 4 67.01 30.19 -36.20
C GLY A 4 66.72 30.13 -34.69
N ASN A 5 65.51 30.58 -34.30
CA ASN A 5 64.83 30.43 -33.01
C ASN A 5 65.22 31.37 -31.83
N LEU A 6 64.31 32.33 -31.59
CA LEU A 6 64.02 32.85 -30.26
C LEU A 6 63.50 31.73 -29.35
N ILE A 7 63.85 31.78 -28.06
CA ILE A 7 62.95 31.35 -26.98
C ILE A 7 63.03 32.39 -25.86
N VAL A 8 61.92 33.10 -25.63
CA VAL A 8 61.70 33.93 -24.42
C VAL A 8 60.82 33.11 -23.49
N ALA A 9 61.37 32.64 -22.38
CA ALA A 9 60.60 31.96 -21.34
C ALA A 9 59.96 33.01 -20.41
N ALA A 10 58.72 33.39 -20.71
CA ALA A 10 57.92 34.23 -19.82
C ALA A 10 57.15 33.36 -18.82
N SER A 11 57.58 33.39 -17.56
CA SER A 11 56.95 32.65 -16.45
C SER A 11 55.61 33.28 -16.05
N ALA A 12 54.54 32.97 -16.76
CA ALA A 12 53.19 33.34 -16.37
C ALA A 12 52.73 32.48 -15.18
N ALA A 13 52.83 33.01 -13.96
CA ALA A 13 52.28 32.38 -12.77
C ALA A 13 50.75 32.45 -12.79
N SER A 14 50.10 31.36 -13.17
CA SER A 14 48.64 31.24 -13.16
C SER A 14 48.10 31.32 -11.74
N LEU A 15 47.62 32.50 -11.33
CA LEU A 15 46.78 32.69 -10.15
C LEU A 15 45.41 32.04 -10.38
N VAL A 16 45.37 30.71 -10.24
CA VAL A 16 44.13 29.94 -10.16
C VAL A 16 43.39 30.43 -8.92
N HIS A 17 42.42 31.31 -9.13
CA HIS A 17 41.45 31.63 -8.10
C HIS A 17 40.66 30.35 -7.85
N ALA A 18 40.96 29.69 -6.74
CA ALA A 18 40.09 28.65 -6.21
C ALA A 18 38.75 29.31 -5.90
N TYR A 19 37.80 29.18 -6.82
CA TYR A 19 36.41 29.45 -6.52
C TYR A 19 36.06 28.62 -5.28
N PRO A 20 35.41 29.19 -4.26
CA PRO A 20 34.92 28.40 -3.15
C PRO A 20 33.93 27.40 -3.74
N THR A 21 34.34 26.13 -3.79
CA THR A 21 33.42 25.01 -3.95
C THR A 21 32.49 25.10 -2.76
N ARG A 22 31.31 25.68 -2.99
CA ARG A 22 30.19 25.49 -2.08
C ARG A 22 29.94 24.00 -2.07
N ASP A 23 30.36 23.33 -1.00
CA ASP A 23 29.77 22.06 -0.62
C ASP A 23 28.28 22.33 -0.42
N ILE A 24 27.52 22.17 -1.50
CA ILE A 24 26.09 22.02 -1.43
C ILE A 24 25.90 20.67 -0.78
N LYS A 25 25.92 20.64 0.56
CA LYS A 25 25.33 19.54 1.31
C LYS A 25 23.96 19.31 0.68
N LYS A 26 23.75 18.15 0.08
CA LYS A 26 22.43 17.71 -0.38
C LYS A 26 21.51 17.94 0.81
N ARG A 27 20.54 18.84 0.67
CA ARG A 27 19.54 19.03 1.72
C ARG A 27 18.80 17.70 1.76
N GLY A 28 18.90 16.98 2.88
CA GLY A 28 18.16 15.74 3.05
C GLY A 28 16.68 15.99 2.78
N SER A 29 15.99 15.01 2.21
CA SER A 29 14.59 15.16 1.76
C SER A 29 13.61 15.54 2.88
N GLY A 30 14.01 15.37 4.14
CA GLY A 30 13.18 15.59 5.32
C GLY A 30 12.20 14.44 5.58
N PHE A 31 12.04 13.52 4.63
CA PHE A 31 11.25 12.31 4.81
C PHE A 31 11.89 11.37 5.82
N THR A 32 11.02 10.64 6.52
CA THR A 32 11.34 9.48 7.36
C THR A 32 11.29 8.19 6.53
N TRP A 33 10.37 8.13 5.56
CA TRP A 33 10.10 6.94 4.77
C TRP A 33 9.99 7.25 3.26
N VAL A 34 10.62 6.44 2.42
CA VAL A 34 10.36 6.36 0.98
C VAL A 34 10.41 4.90 0.55
N GLY A 35 9.41 4.46 -0.22
CA GLY A 35 9.21 3.04 -0.47
C GLY A 35 8.33 2.71 -1.67
N VAL A 36 7.76 1.50 -1.64
CA VAL A 36 6.82 0.99 -2.62
C VAL A 36 5.84 0.01 -1.95
N SER A 37 4.60 -0.06 -2.44
CA SER A 37 3.71 -1.18 -2.13
C SER A 37 4.21 -2.47 -2.79
N GLU A 38 4.03 -3.60 -2.12
CA GLU A 38 4.48 -4.93 -2.51
C GLU A 38 3.24 -5.83 -2.65
N SER A 39 2.58 -5.72 -3.79
CA SER A 39 1.30 -6.37 -4.09
C SER A 39 1.43 -7.84 -4.47
N GLY A 40 0.33 -8.57 -4.30
CA GLY A 40 0.11 -9.92 -4.80
C GLY A 40 -0.78 -10.77 -3.88
N ALA A 41 -0.79 -10.52 -2.57
CA ALA A 41 -1.49 -11.35 -1.59
C ALA A 41 -2.98 -10.96 -1.45
N GLU A 42 -3.33 -9.78 -1.91
CA GLU A 42 -4.67 -9.24 -2.12
C GLU A 42 -5.33 -9.69 -3.43
N PHE A 43 -4.54 -10.12 -4.43
CA PHE A 43 -5.02 -10.42 -5.80
C PHE A 43 -6.10 -11.51 -5.87
N GLY A 44 -6.89 -11.48 -6.96
CA GLY A 44 -7.83 -12.53 -7.33
C GLY A 44 -9.14 -12.53 -6.52
N SER A 45 -10.26 -12.69 -7.22
CA SER A 45 -11.61 -12.60 -6.62
C SER A 45 -12.05 -13.85 -5.85
N SER A 46 -11.31 -14.95 -5.93
CA SER A 46 -11.62 -16.18 -5.18
C SER A 46 -11.23 -16.02 -3.71
N ILE A 47 -12.18 -16.26 -2.81
CA ILE A 47 -11.98 -16.25 -1.36
C ILE A 47 -12.31 -17.64 -0.81
N PRO A 48 -11.38 -18.32 -0.10
CA PRO A 48 -10.01 -17.87 0.21
C PRO A 48 -9.08 -17.87 -1.01
N GLY A 49 -9.40 -18.59 -2.08
CA GLY A 49 -8.52 -18.75 -3.24
C GLY A 49 -7.29 -19.63 -2.95
N THR A 50 -6.41 -19.76 -3.94
CA THR A 50 -5.27 -20.68 -3.95
C THR A 50 -3.98 -19.91 -4.21
N LEU A 51 -2.99 -20.06 -3.33
CA LEU A 51 -1.64 -19.53 -3.53
C LEU A 51 -1.02 -20.09 -4.83
N GLY A 52 -0.46 -19.21 -5.66
CA GLY A 52 0.08 -19.58 -6.97
C GLY A 52 -0.97 -19.77 -8.07
N THR A 53 -2.23 -19.38 -7.82
CA THR A 53 -3.28 -19.30 -8.86
C THR A 53 -4.13 -18.03 -8.72
N ASP A 54 -4.73 -17.80 -7.55
CA ASP A 54 -5.56 -16.60 -7.31
C ASP A 54 -4.72 -15.44 -6.75
N TYR A 55 -3.71 -15.74 -5.94
CA TYR A 55 -2.82 -14.77 -5.29
C TYR A 55 -1.40 -15.30 -5.14
N THR A 56 -0.44 -14.41 -4.84
CA THR A 56 0.97 -14.73 -4.55
C THR A 56 1.47 -13.92 -3.37
N TRP A 57 2.63 -14.26 -2.80
CA TRP A 57 3.34 -13.34 -1.90
C TRP A 57 4.42 -12.56 -2.68
N PRO A 58 4.82 -11.36 -2.22
CA PRO A 58 5.93 -10.61 -2.78
C PRO A 58 7.25 -11.40 -2.80
N ASP A 59 8.07 -11.17 -3.82
CA ASP A 59 9.39 -11.80 -3.90
C ASP A 59 10.38 -11.03 -3.01
N THR A 60 10.77 -11.63 -1.89
CA THR A 60 11.68 -11.02 -0.92
C THR A 60 13.07 -10.72 -1.49
N SER A 61 13.48 -11.35 -2.59
CA SER A 61 14.71 -11.00 -3.30
C SER A 61 14.59 -9.71 -4.10
N LYS A 62 13.38 -9.35 -4.53
CA LYS A 62 13.05 -8.11 -5.27
C LYS A 62 12.91 -6.93 -4.32
N ILE A 63 12.24 -7.15 -3.18
CA ILE A 63 12.27 -6.26 -2.02
C ILE A 63 13.73 -5.91 -1.66
N GLN A 64 14.63 -6.89 -1.62
CA GLN A 64 16.05 -6.63 -1.30
C GLN A 64 16.76 -5.76 -2.36
N VAL A 65 16.42 -5.86 -3.65
CA VAL A 65 16.98 -4.96 -4.69
C VAL A 65 16.55 -3.51 -4.45
N LEU A 66 15.26 -3.28 -4.20
CA LEU A 66 14.70 -1.95 -3.89
C LEU A 66 15.28 -1.38 -2.59
N ARG A 67 15.51 -2.26 -1.61
CA ARG A 67 16.13 -1.97 -0.32
C ARG A 67 17.59 -1.55 -0.45
N ASP A 68 18.37 -2.27 -1.26
CA ASP A 68 19.77 -1.95 -1.54
C ASP A 68 19.91 -0.62 -2.27
N ASP A 69 18.94 -0.28 -3.12
CA ASP A 69 18.86 1.01 -3.80
C ASP A 69 18.47 2.18 -2.89
N GLY A 70 17.90 1.91 -1.71
CA GLY A 70 17.69 2.89 -0.64
C GLY A 70 16.25 3.06 -0.14
N MET A 71 15.29 2.27 -0.64
CA MET A 71 13.94 2.24 -0.05
C MET A 71 13.98 1.72 1.39
N ASN A 72 13.10 2.23 2.26
CA ASN A 72 13.10 1.92 3.69
C ASN A 72 11.71 1.71 4.31
N VAL A 73 10.65 1.71 3.52
CA VAL A 73 9.30 1.25 3.87
C VAL A 73 8.76 0.40 2.73
N PHE A 74 7.96 -0.61 3.05
CA PHE A 74 7.25 -1.45 2.08
C PHE A 74 5.86 -1.77 2.65
N ARG A 75 4.80 -1.36 1.95
CA ARG A 75 3.41 -1.71 2.29
C ARG A 75 3.01 -3.03 1.67
N ILE A 76 2.38 -3.90 2.44
CA ILE A 76 2.08 -5.29 2.06
C ILE A 76 0.55 -5.47 2.11
N PRO A 77 -0.15 -5.24 0.99
CA PRO A 77 -1.58 -5.53 0.85
C PRO A 77 -1.90 -7.02 1.10
N PHE A 78 -2.94 -7.29 1.89
CA PHE A 78 -3.48 -8.63 2.13
C PHE A 78 -5.00 -8.59 2.35
N LEU A 79 -5.73 -9.69 2.11
CA LEU A 79 -7.17 -9.73 2.38
C LEU A 79 -7.48 -10.18 3.81
N MET A 80 -8.34 -9.42 4.51
CA MET A 80 -8.89 -9.79 5.81
C MET A 80 -9.59 -11.15 5.79
N GLU A 81 -10.29 -11.50 4.71
CA GLU A 81 -11.02 -12.77 4.55
C GLU A 81 -10.09 -13.98 4.37
N ARG A 82 -8.86 -13.76 3.88
CA ARG A 82 -7.82 -14.79 3.80
C ARG A 82 -7.11 -14.94 5.13
N LEU A 83 -6.84 -13.82 5.82
CA LEU A 83 -6.15 -13.83 7.11
C LEU A 83 -7.04 -14.30 8.27
N ALA A 84 -8.30 -13.87 8.33
CA ALA A 84 -9.27 -14.20 9.37
C ALA A 84 -10.53 -14.81 8.72
N PRO A 85 -10.50 -16.08 8.28
CA PRO A 85 -11.60 -16.66 7.51
C PRO A 85 -12.89 -16.81 8.32
N ASN A 86 -14.02 -16.79 7.62
CA ASN A 86 -15.41 -16.87 8.13
C ASN A 86 -15.88 -15.61 8.88
N GLN A 87 -15.13 -15.11 9.86
CA GLN A 87 -15.50 -13.92 10.64
C GLN A 87 -14.25 -13.16 11.17
N MET A 88 -14.31 -11.82 11.16
CA MET A 88 -13.24 -10.93 11.66
C MET A 88 -12.78 -11.23 13.09
N THR A 89 -13.66 -11.76 13.94
CA THR A 89 -13.38 -12.13 15.34
C THR A 89 -12.87 -13.56 15.52
N GLY A 90 -12.67 -14.29 14.43
CA GLY A 90 -12.24 -15.69 14.43
C GLY A 90 -10.75 -15.87 14.67
N SER A 91 -10.32 -17.14 14.64
CA SER A 91 -8.90 -17.49 14.56
C SER A 91 -8.34 -17.11 13.18
N LEU A 92 -7.09 -16.67 13.15
CA LEU A 92 -6.40 -16.41 11.89
C LEU A 92 -6.06 -17.72 11.16
N ASP A 93 -6.06 -17.71 9.82
CA ASP A 93 -5.57 -18.84 9.04
C ASP A 93 -4.05 -19.01 9.25
N ALA A 94 -3.64 -20.17 9.75
CA ALA A 94 -2.27 -20.42 10.14
C ALA A 94 -1.29 -20.48 8.95
N THR A 95 -1.77 -20.72 7.72
CA THR A 95 -0.93 -20.76 6.52
C THR A 95 -0.71 -19.34 6.00
N TYR A 96 -1.81 -18.61 5.78
CA TYR A 96 -1.76 -17.24 5.28
C TYR A 96 -1.04 -16.30 6.27
N LEU A 97 -1.29 -16.45 7.58
CA LEU A 97 -0.57 -15.72 8.63
C LEU A 97 0.94 -16.04 8.63
N LYS A 98 1.31 -17.32 8.46
CA LYS A 98 2.73 -17.72 8.45
C LYS A 98 3.47 -17.06 7.29
N ASP A 99 2.86 -17.03 6.12
CA ASP A 99 3.49 -16.46 4.93
C ASP A 99 3.52 -14.92 5.00
N LEU A 100 2.47 -14.26 5.50
CA LEU A 100 2.48 -12.82 5.85
C LEU A 100 3.64 -12.50 6.80
N LYS A 101 3.78 -13.27 7.89
CA LYS A 101 4.87 -13.12 8.86
C LYS A 101 6.24 -13.33 8.21
N SER A 102 6.36 -14.22 7.21
CA SER A 102 7.61 -14.43 6.47
C SER A 102 8.01 -13.20 5.65
N THR A 103 7.07 -12.58 4.93
CA THR A 103 7.31 -11.37 4.14
C THR A 103 7.65 -10.17 5.05
N VAL A 104 6.87 -9.97 6.11
CA VAL A 104 7.12 -8.93 7.12
C VAL A 104 8.48 -9.12 7.81
N GLN A 105 8.86 -10.37 8.15
CA GLN A 105 10.17 -10.65 8.73
C GLN A 105 11.29 -10.29 7.76
N ALA A 106 11.21 -10.67 6.47
CA ALA A 106 12.22 -10.33 5.48
C ALA A 106 12.40 -8.81 5.29
N VAL A 107 11.30 -8.05 5.21
CA VAL A 107 11.34 -6.58 5.16
C VAL A 107 12.00 -6.01 6.42
N THR A 108 11.60 -6.46 7.60
CA THR A 108 12.06 -5.86 8.87
C THR A 108 13.48 -6.28 9.27
N ASP A 109 13.94 -7.49 8.91
CA ASP A 109 15.32 -7.94 9.07
C ASP A 109 16.30 -7.14 8.20
N SER A 110 15.85 -6.61 7.06
CA SER A 110 16.62 -5.66 6.25
C SER A 110 16.76 -4.26 6.89
N GLY A 111 16.07 -4.01 8.01
CA GLY A 111 16.00 -2.73 8.72
C GLY A 111 14.98 -1.73 8.17
N ALA A 112 14.27 -2.07 7.09
CA ALA A 112 13.12 -1.31 6.59
C ALA A 112 11.88 -1.47 7.49
N TYR A 113 10.86 -0.66 7.25
CA TYR A 113 9.54 -0.78 7.85
C TYR A 113 8.61 -1.60 6.96
N ALA A 114 7.76 -2.43 7.57
CA ALA A 114 6.70 -3.17 6.89
C ALA A 114 5.35 -2.59 7.29
N VAL A 115 4.59 -2.03 6.34
CA VAL A 115 3.20 -1.62 6.59
C VAL A 115 2.30 -2.82 6.32
N LEU A 116 1.49 -3.20 7.30
CA LEU A 116 0.50 -4.27 7.18
C LEU A 116 -0.83 -3.63 6.78
N ASP A 117 -1.20 -3.80 5.52
CA ASP A 117 -2.43 -3.27 4.93
C ASP A 117 -3.48 -4.39 4.72
N PRO A 118 -4.58 -4.42 5.49
CA PRO A 118 -5.77 -5.15 5.13
C PRO A 118 -6.50 -4.40 3.99
N HIS A 119 -6.24 -4.84 2.75
CA HIS A 119 -6.60 -4.15 1.51
C HIS A 119 -8.08 -4.31 1.15
N ASN A 120 -8.95 -3.75 2.01
CA ASN A 120 -10.32 -4.22 2.17
C ASN A 120 -11.40 -3.14 1.99
N TYR A 121 -11.05 -1.88 1.70
CA TYR A 121 -12.02 -0.83 1.35
C TYR A 121 -13.08 -0.57 2.42
N GLY A 122 -12.75 -0.74 3.70
CA GLY A 122 -13.68 -0.69 4.82
C GLY A 122 -14.75 -1.79 4.81
N ARG A 123 -14.52 -2.89 4.09
CA ARG A 123 -15.48 -3.96 3.81
C ARG A 123 -14.91 -5.34 4.15
N TYR A 124 -15.77 -6.22 4.65
CA TYR A 124 -15.45 -7.62 4.90
C TYR A 124 -16.58 -8.50 4.33
N SER A 125 -16.21 -9.53 3.57
CA SER A 125 -17.12 -10.32 2.74
C SER A 125 -18.02 -9.44 1.84
N GLY A 126 -17.42 -8.40 1.26
CA GLY A 126 -18.10 -7.41 0.41
C GLY A 126 -19.07 -6.46 1.11
N SER A 127 -19.27 -6.58 2.43
CA SER A 127 -20.19 -5.74 3.21
C SER A 127 -19.42 -4.71 4.03
N ILE A 128 -19.97 -3.50 4.18
CA ILE A 128 -19.40 -2.44 5.03
C ILE A 128 -19.20 -2.96 6.46
N ILE A 129 -17.99 -2.80 7.00
CA ILE A 129 -17.65 -3.13 8.39
C ILE A 129 -18.39 -2.14 9.30
N SER A 130 -19.53 -2.55 9.84
CA SER A 130 -20.36 -1.72 10.72
C SER A 130 -20.13 -1.97 12.22
N SER A 131 -19.43 -3.04 12.56
CA SER A 131 -19.17 -3.46 13.95
C SER A 131 -17.77 -3.06 14.39
N THR A 132 -17.66 -1.94 15.11
CA THR A 132 -16.40 -1.44 15.66
C THR A 132 -15.81 -2.38 16.71
N SER A 133 -16.63 -3.14 17.44
CA SER A 133 -16.16 -4.17 18.38
C SER A 133 -15.50 -5.36 17.68
N ASP A 134 -16.02 -5.77 16.52
CA ASP A 134 -15.45 -6.87 15.76
C ASP A 134 -14.16 -6.43 15.07
N PHE A 135 -14.12 -5.21 14.52
CA PHE A 135 -12.92 -4.63 13.93
C PHE A 135 -11.80 -4.39 14.96
N LYS A 136 -12.14 -3.90 16.16
CA LYS A 136 -11.22 -3.81 17.31
C LYS A 136 -10.67 -5.18 17.72
N THR A 137 -11.49 -6.22 17.63
CA THR A 137 -11.09 -7.59 17.97
C THR A 137 -10.17 -8.18 16.90
N PHE A 138 -10.49 -8.01 15.61
CA PHE A 138 -9.59 -8.33 14.49
C PHE A 138 -8.22 -7.67 14.70
N TRP A 139 -8.21 -6.35 14.91
CA TRP A 139 -6.97 -5.60 15.09
C TRP A 139 -6.18 -6.00 16.32
N LYS A 140 -6.85 -6.34 17.42
CA LYS A 140 -6.19 -6.89 18.61
C LYS A 140 -5.53 -8.25 18.33
N THR A 141 -6.21 -9.13 17.58
CA THR A 141 -5.67 -10.45 17.21
C THR A 141 -4.48 -10.31 16.27
N VAL A 142 -4.61 -9.53 15.19
CA VAL A 142 -3.53 -9.32 14.22
C VAL A 142 -2.32 -8.62 14.86
N ALA A 143 -2.51 -7.50 15.57
CA ALA A 143 -1.41 -6.79 16.19
C ALA A 143 -0.67 -7.63 17.26
N GLY A 144 -1.35 -8.57 17.91
CA GLY A 144 -0.74 -9.51 18.86
C GLY A 144 0.36 -10.37 18.24
N GLU A 145 0.24 -10.72 16.96
CA GLU A 145 1.23 -11.52 16.22
C GLU A 145 2.53 -10.75 15.88
N PHE A 146 2.48 -9.41 15.96
CA PHE A 146 3.55 -8.50 15.54
C PHE A 146 4.00 -7.52 16.64
N ALA A 147 3.41 -7.57 17.84
CA ALA A 147 3.54 -6.55 18.88
C ALA A 147 4.99 -6.24 19.34
N SER A 148 5.92 -7.20 19.20
CA SER A 148 7.33 -7.02 19.53
C SER A 148 8.22 -6.51 18.38
N ASN A 149 7.69 -6.42 17.16
CA ASN A 149 8.44 -5.93 16.00
C ASN A 149 8.24 -4.42 15.84
N GLU A 150 9.23 -3.61 16.25
CA GLU A 150 9.17 -2.14 16.21
C GLU A 150 9.24 -1.56 14.78
N LYS A 151 9.54 -2.40 13.79
CA LYS A 151 9.57 -2.03 12.36
C LYS A 151 8.26 -2.34 11.63
N VAL A 152 7.28 -2.93 12.31
CA VAL A 152 5.92 -3.02 11.79
C VAL A 152 5.22 -1.67 11.93
N ILE A 153 4.46 -1.32 10.91
CA ILE A 153 3.46 -0.25 10.89
C ILE A 153 2.12 -0.93 10.60
N PHE A 154 1.06 -0.49 11.26
CA PHE A 154 -0.29 -1.01 11.01
C PHE A 154 -1.09 0.04 10.24
N ASP A 155 -1.45 -0.22 9.00
CA ASP A 155 -2.48 0.52 8.27
C ASP A 155 -3.84 -0.04 8.70
N THR A 156 -4.78 0.83 9.10
CA THR A 156 -6.09 0.38 9.59
C THR A 156 -6.93 -0.36 8.53
N ASN A 157 -6.92 0.08 7.27
CA ASN A 157 -7.65 -0.50 6.13
C ASN A 157 -7.44 0.39 4.89
N ASN A 158 -7.04 -0.22 3.78
CA ASN A 158 -7.02 0.46 2.48
C ASN A 158 -8.34 1.17 2.16
N GLU A 159 -8.27 2.45 1.81
CA GLU A 159 -9.26 3.23 1.07
C GLU A 159 -10.73 3.03 1.50
N TYR A 160 -11.11 3.50 2.69
CA TYR A 160 -12.53 3.62 3.03
C TYR A 160 -13.26 4.45 1.96
N HIS A 161 -14.41 3.99 1.48
CA HIS A 161 -15.20 4.70 0.47
C HIS A 161 -16.69 4.39 0.55
N ASP A 162 -17.54 5.32 0.10
CA ASP A 162 -19.00 5.19 0.07
C ASP A 162 -19.60 4.71 1.42
N MET A 163 -19.00 5.19 2.52
CA MET A 163 -19.33 4.86 3.90
C MET A 163 -19.74 6.11 4.67
N GLU A 164 -20.43 5.93 5.80
CA GLU A 164 -20.78 7.02 6.69
C GLU A 164 -19.52 7.52 7.43
N GLN A 165 -19.34 8.84 7.51
CA GLN A 165 -18.07 9.46 7.92
C GLN A 165 -17.77 9.29 9.43
N SER A 166 -18.79 9.22 10.29
CA SER A 166 -18.61 8.93 11.72
C SER A 166 -18.25 7.46 11.96
N LEU A 167 -18.72 6.54 11.10
CA LEU A 167 -18.30 5.14 11.10
C LEU A 167 -16.82 5.01 10.70
N VAL A 168 -16.34 5.69 9.66
CA VAL A 168 -14.91 5.67 9.27
C VAL A 168 -14.01 6.16 10.42
N LEU A 169 -14.39 7.25 11.10
CA LEU A 169 -13.72 7.71 12.33
C LEU A 169 -13.74 6.64 13.43
N SER A 170 -14.89 5.99 13.63
CA SER A 170 -15.07 4.99 14.69
C SER A 170 -14.32 3.69 14.43
N LEU A 171 -14.16 3.29 13.15
CA LEU A 171 -13.36 2.14 12.73
C LEU A 171 -11.87 2.38 12.93
N ASN A 172 -11.37 3.55 12.50
CA ASN A 172 -9.99 3.97 12.75
C ASN A 172 -9.66 3.98 14.26
N GLN A 173 -10.52 4.57 15.09
CA GLN A 173 -10.33 4.56 16.55
C GLN A 173 -10.41 3.13 17.13
N ALA A 174 -11.30 2.28 16.61
CA ALA A 174 -11.41 0.88 17.01
C ALA A 174 -10.15 0.06 16.65
N ALA A 175 -9.53 0.33 15.50
CA ALA A 175 -8.26 -0.27 15.11
C ALA A 175 -7.13 0.15 16.06
N ILE A 176 -6.95 1.46 16.29
CA ILE A 176 -5.96 2.01 17.24
C ILE A 176 -6.12 1.36 18.61
N ASP A 177 -7.34 1.39 19.15
CA ASP A 177 -7.69 0.76 20.41
C ASP A 177 -7.33 -0.73 20.47
N GLY A 178 -7.59 -1.48 19.39
CA GLY A 178 -7.32 -2.91 19.28
C GLY A 178 -5.82 -3.20 19.26
N ILE A 179 -5.08 -2.49 18.41
CA ILE A 179 -3.62 -2.57 18.27
C ILE A 179 -2.94 -2.28 19.63
N ARG A 180 -3.29 -1.16 20.28
CA ARG A 180 -2.70 -0.81 21.57
C ARG A 180 -3.11 -1.79 22.68
N ALA A 181 -4.33 -2.33 22.65
CA ALA A 181 -4.79 -3.36 23.59
C ALA A 181 -4.15 -4.75 23.36
N ALA A 182 -3.43 -4.97 22.25
CA ALA A 182 -2.61 -6.16 22.02
C ALA A 182 -1.19 -6.05 22.62
N GLY A 183 -0.81 -4.86 23.10
CA GLY A 183 0.55 -4.56 23.59
C GLY A 183 1.49 -3.96 22.53
N ALA A 184 1.03 -3.81 21.29
CA ALA A 184 1.78 -3.19 20.20
C ALA A 184 1.82 -1.66 20.38
N THR A 185 2.81 -1.18 21.16
CA THR A 185 2.90 0.22 21.65
C THR A 185 4.04 1.02 21.02
N THR A 186 4.99 0.37 20.35
CA THR A 186 6.15 1.03 19.71
C THR A 186 5.85 1.42 18.26
N GLN A 187 4.98 0.68 17.59
CA GLN A 187 4.63 0.80 16.17
C GLN A 187 3.84 2.07 15.85
N TYR A 188 4.06 2.62 14.65
CA TYR A 188 3.17 3.62 14.06
C TYR A 188 1.85 2.96 13.64
N ILE A 189 0.79 3.77 13.60
CA ILE A 189 -0.50 3.38 13.04
C ILE A 189 -0.84 4.38 11.95
N PHE A 190 -0.97 3.88 10.74
CA PHE A 190 -1.42 4.64 9.59
C PHE A 190 -2.95 4.58 9.56
N VAL A 191 -3.59 5.76 9.52
CA VAL A 191 -5.04 5.92 9.56
C VAL A 191 -5.53 6.44 8.23
N GLU A 192 -6.53 5.77 7.67
CA GLU A 192 -7.05 6.07 6.34
C GLU A 192 -8.44 6.70 6.40
N GLY A 193 -8.71 7.54 5.41
CA GLY A 193 -9.93 8.32 5.30
C GLY A 193 -10.94 7.77 4.29
N ASN A 194 -12.13 8.35 4.33
CA ASN A 194 -13.17 8.12 3.35
C ASN A 194 -12.81 8.80 2.02
N SER A 195 -13.61 8.57 0.97
CA SER A 195 -13.31 9.01 -0.41
C SER A 195 -11.98 8.44 -0.93
N TYR A 196 -11.71 7.16 -0.66
CA TYR A 196 -10.48 6.45 -1.08
C TYR A 196 -9.22 7.11 -0.51
N SER A 197 -9.30 7.59 0.74
CA SER A 197 -8.25 8.36 1.42
C SER A 197 -7.60 9.50 0.61
N GLY A 198 -8.29 10.00 -0.42
CA GLY A 198 -7.66 10.82 -1.46
C GLY A 198 -7.26 12.21 -0.97
N ALA A 199 -5.97 12.54 -1.05
CA ALA A 199 -5.42 13.79 -0.53
C ALA A 199 -6.14 15.06 -1.07
N TRP A 200 -6.42 15.10 -2.37
CA TRP A 200 -7.18 16.17 -3.05
C TRP A 200 -8.60 16.43 -2.51
N LYS A 201 -9.21 15.48 -1.79
CA LYS A 201 -10.54 15.58 -1.18
C LYS A 201 -10.49 15.53 0.35
N TRP A 202 -9.29 15.49 0.93
CA TRP A 202 -9.09 15.20 2.35
C TRP A 202 -9.78 16.23 3.25
N ALA A 203 -9.48 17.51 3.05
CA ALA A 203 -10.02 18.59 3.88
C ALA A 203 -11.56 18.70 3.82
N ASP A 204 -12.16 18.34 2.68
CA ASP A 204 -13.62 18.40 2.48
C ASP A 204 -14.35 17.18 3.07
N THR A 205 -13.68 16.03 3.14
CA THR A 205 -14.31 14.75 3.54
C THR A 205 -13.94 14.33 4.97
N ASN A 206 -12.66 14.44 5.32
CA ASN A 206 -12.01 13.70 6.41
C ASN A 206 -11.61 14.57 7.60
N ASP A 207 -12.11 15.80 7.71
CA ASP A 207 -11.78 16.73 8.79
C ASP A 207 -12.05 16.15 10.20
N ASN A 208 -13.09 15.32 10.35
CA ASN A 208 -13.41 14.67 11.61
C ASN A 208 -12.32 13.70 12.10
N LEU A 209 -11.44 13.20 11.22
CA LEU A 209 -10.33 12.31 11.61
C LEU A 209 -9.25 13.04 12.41
N SER A 210 -9.25 14.38 12.45
CA SER A 210 -8.47 15.17 13.40
C SER A 210 -8.69 14.76 14.87
N GLN A 211 -9.87 14.18 15.17
CA GLN A 211 -10.31 13.77 16.50
C GLN A 211 -9.75 12.41 16.94
N LEU A 212 -9.09 11.65 16.07
CA LEU A 212 -8.46 10.37 16.42
C LEU A 212 -7.40 10.55 17.51
N THR A 213 -7.35 9.59 18.44
CA THR A 213 -6.43 9.59 19.59
C THR A 213 -5.68 8.26 19.72
N ASP A 214 -4.38 8.36 19.99
CA ASP A 214 -3.50 7.23 20.29
C ASP A 214 -2.71 7.54 21.57
N PRO A 215 -2.76 6.69 22.62
CA PRO A 215 -1.97 6.91 23.84
C PRO A 215 -0.45 6.88 23.60
N GLN A 216 0.02 6.47 22.43
CA GLN A 216 1.44 6.42 22.06
C GLN A 216 1.90 7.58 21.17
N ASP A 217 0.98 8.45 20.73
CA ASP A 217 1.20 9.59 19.83
C ASP A 217 1.93 9.22 18.51
N LYS A 218 1.50 8.12 17.87
CA LYS A 218 2.08 7.63 16.60
C LYS A 218 1.04 7.42 15.48
N ILE A 219 -0.01 8.24 15.47
CA ILE A 219 -0.93 8.32 14.33
C ILE A 219 -0.25 9.07 13.18
N VAL A 220 -0.30 8.50 11.99
CA VAL A 220 0.05 9.17 10.73
C VAL A 220 -1.15 9.02 9.80
N TYR A 221 -1.58 10.12 9.17
CA TYR A 221 -2.70 10.12 8.25
C TYR A 221 -2.20 9.70 6.87
N GLU A 222 -2.52 8.47 6.50
CA GLU A 222 -2.19 7.90 5.20
C GLU A 222 -3.20 8.41 4.18
N MET A 223 -2.70 8.94 3.06
CA MET A 223 -3.51 9.48 1.99
C MET A 223 -3.01 8.94 0.65
N HIS A 224 -3.90 8.78 -0.32
CA HIS A 224 -3.53 8.34 -1.66
C HIS A 224 -3.64 9.50 -2.66
N GLN A 225 -2.79 9.51 -3.68
CA GLN A 225 -2.89 10.48 -4.76
C GLN A 225 -2.37 10.03 -6.12
N TYR A 226 -3.29 9.58 -6.96
CA TYR A 226 -3.07 9.42 -8.40
C TYR A 226 -3.21 10.75 -9.17
N LEU A 227 -2.71 10.78 -10.40
CA LEU A 227 -2.46 12.00 -11.19
C LEU A 227 -3.32 12.15 -12.45
N ASP A 228 -4.08 11.11 -12.80
CA ASP A 228 -5.04 11.09 -13.90
C ASP A 228 -6.30 11.93 -13.60
N SER A 229 -7.16 12.14 -14.61
CA SER A 229 -8.22 13.15 -14.54
C SER A 229 -9.19 13.02 -13.36
N ASP A 230 -9.51 11.79 -12.96
CA ASP A 230 -10.41 11.49 -11.84
C ASP A 230 -9.69 10.99 -10.58
N GLY A 231 -8.36 10.89 -10.60
CA GLY A 231 -7.54 10.50 -9.46
C GLY A 231 -7.70 9.03 -9.06
N SER A 232 -8.06 8.17 -10.02
CA SER A 232 -8.29 6.73 -9.81
C SER A 232 -7.07 5.85 -10.04
N GLY A 233 -6.03 6.36 -10.70
CA GLY A 233 -4.84 5.56 -11.01
C GLY A 233 -5.04 4.55 -12.14
N THR A 234 -6.06 4.73 -12.99
CA THR A 234 -6.38 3.78 -14.06
C THR A 234 -5.92 4.22 -15.45
N SER A 235 -5.20 5.35 -15.56
CA SER A 235 -4.74 5.92 -16.83
C SER A 235 -3.27 6.36 -16.80
N GLU A 236 -2.52 6.01 -17.83
CA GLU A 236 -1.14 6.49 -18.05
C GLU A 236 -1.03 8.02 -18.23
N THR A 237 -2.16 8.71 -18.47
CA THR A 237 -2.21 10.16 -18.73
C THR A 237 -2.50 10.96 -17.46
N CYS A 238 -1.57 11.82 -17.06
CA CYS A 238 -1.76 12.78 -15.98
C CYS A 238 -2.56 14.01 -16.46
N ALA A 239 -3.32 14.66 -15.56
CA ALA A 239 -4.17 15.79 -15.95
C ALA A 239 -3.37 17.04 -16.36
N SER A 240 -2.20 17.25 -15.76
CA SER A 240 -1.22 18.28 -16.12
C SER A 240 0.17 17.90 -15.57
N SER A 241 1.22 18.64 -15.92
CA SER A 241 2.56 18.47 -15.31
C SER A 241 2.69 19.09 -13.91
N THR A 242 1.62 19.70 -13.37
CA THR A 242 1.59 20.34 -12.04
C THR A 242 0.56 19.71 -11.09
N ILE A 243 -0.32 18.84 -11.60
CA ILE A 243 -1.49 18.31 -10.89
C ILE A 243 -1.16 17.64 -9.55
N GLY A 244 -0.01 16.95 -9.47
CA GLY A 244 0.41 16.26 -8.25
C GLY A 244 0.63 17.22 -7.08
N LYS A 245 1.29 18.36 -7.32
CA LYS A 245 1.42 19.41 -6.30
C LYS A 245 0.06 20.01 -5.94
N GLU A 246 -0.74 20.38 -6.95
CA GLU A 246 -2.04 21.05 -6.78
C GLU A 246 -2.98 20.23 -5.90
N ARG A 247 -3.00 18.91 -6.11
CA ARG A 247 -3.82 17.95 -5.36
C ARG A 247 -3.39 17.75 -3.89
N LEU A 248 -2.15 18.07 -3.51
CA LEU A 248 -1.70 17.92 -2.12
C LEU A 248 -1.86 19.19 -1.26
N GLN A 249 -2.22 20.35 -1.84
CA GLN A 249 -2.18 21.63 -1.12
C GLN A 249 -3.13 21.68 0.09
N THR A 250 -4.40 21.34 -0.13
CA THR A 250 -5.45 21.38 0.91
C THR A 250 -5.18 20.37 2.02
N ALA A 251 -4.72 19.16 1.69
CA ALA A 251 -4.26 18.17 2.66
C ALA A 251 -3.07 18.66 3.50
N THR A 252 -2.08 19.28 2.86
CA THR A 252 -0.89 19.83 3.55
C THR A 252 -1.26 20.94 4.52
N GLU A 253 -2.17 21.84 4.11
CA GLU A 253 -2.68 22.92 4.94
C GLU A 253 -3.54 22.39 6.11
N TRP A 254 -4.31 21.33 5.88
CA TRP A 254 -5.07 20.64 6.92
C TRP A 254 -4.17 19.97 7.96
N LEU A 255 -3.12 19.25 7.53
CA LEU A 255 -2.13 18.62 8.42
C LEU A 255 -1.45 19.66 9.30
N LYS A 256 -1.03 20.80 8.72
CA LYS A 256 -0.41 21.91 9.47
C LYS A 256 -1.36 22.55 10.47
N THR A 257 -2.60 22.81 10.06
CA THR A 257 -3.62 23.43 10.91
C THR A 257 -3.98 22.56 12.11
N ASN A 258 -4.05 21.24 11.91
CA ASN A 258 -4.41 20.28 12.97
C ASN A 258 -3.19 19.71 13.73
N ASN A 259 -1.97 20.17 13.43
CA ASN A 259 -0.71 19.66 13.98
C ASN A 259 -0.58 18.13 13.85
N LYS A 260 -0.81 17.61 12.65
CA LYS A 260 -0.79 16.17 12.34
C LYS A 260 0.36 15.83 11.39
N LYS A 261 0.68 14.53 11.31
CA LYS A 261 1.65 13.96 10.36
C LYS A 261 0.92 13.19 9.27
N GLY A 262 1.32 13.37 8.03
CA GLY A 262 0.78 12.66 6.88
C GLY A 262 1.83 11.78 6.20
N PHE A 263 1.36 10.76 5.50
CA PHE A 263 2.16 9.89 4.62
C PHE A 263 1.37 9.64 3.34
N LEU A 264 2.04 9.55 2.19
CA LEU A 264 1.38 9.29 0.92
C LEU A 264 1.54 7.80 0.55
N GLY A 265 0.59 6.98 0.98
CA GLY A 265 0.62 5.51 0.89
C GLY A 265 0.57 4.95 -0.53
N GLU A 266 -0.09 5.68 -1.43
CA GLU A 266 -0.12 5.35 -2.84
C GLU A 266 0.00 6.61 -3.69
N PHE A 267 0.92 6.59 -4.64
CA PHE A 267 0.93 7.48 -5.79
C PHE A 267 1.60 6.80 -6.99
N ALA A 268 1.20 7.22 -8.18
CA ALA A 268 1.80 6.77 -9.43
C ALA A 268 1.54 7.73 -10.60
N GLY A 269 2.26 7.53 -11.69
CA GLY A 269 2.06 8.22 -12.97
C GLY A 269 2.60 7.37 -14.13
N GLY A 270 2.02 7.52 -15.32
CA GLY A 270 2.48 6.79 -16.51
C GLY A 270 3.88 7.21 -16.95
N VAL A 271 4.52 6.39 -17.80
CA VAL A 271 5.87 6.68 -18.32
C VAL A 271 5.78 7.67 -19.49
N ASN A 272 5.71 8.96 -19.15
CA ASN A 272 5.75 10.08 -20.08
C ASN A 272 6.18 11.38 -19.38
N GLU A 273 6.75 12.31 -20.15
CA GLU A 273 7.33 13.56 -19.66
C GLU A 273 6.36 14.39 -18.78
N GLN A 274 5.06 14.39 -19.08
CA GLN A 274 4.07 15.14 -18.31
C GLN A 274 3.88 14.53 -16.90
N CYS A 275 3.74 13.21 -16.82
CA CYS A 275 3.62 12.50 -15.55
C CYS A 275 4.92 12.53 -14.74
N GLU A 276 6.09 12.41 -15.40
CA GLU A 276 7.40 12.54 -14.75
C GLU A 276 7.54 13.91 -14.07
N GLN A 277 7.19 15.00 -14.76
CA GLN A 277 7.15 16.35 -14.19
C GLN A 277 6.14 16.48 -13.04
N ALA A 278 4.96 15.88 -13.15
CA ALA A 278 3.93 15.92 -12.10
C ALA A 278 4.37 15.18 -10.82
N VAL A 279 5.02 14.02 -10.95
CA VAL A 279 5.59 13.25 -9.84
C VAL A 279 6.77 13.99 -9.21
N GLU A 280 7.67 14.58 -10.01
CA GLU A 280 8.76 15.41 -9.48
C GLU A 280 8.22 16.62 -8.69
N GLY A 281 7.19 17.29 -9.23
CA GLY A 281 6.53 18.41 -8.56
C GLY A 281 5.82 18.02 -7.26
N LEU A 282 5.19 16.85 -7.24
CA LEU A 282 4.54 16.27 -6.06
C LEU A 282 5.56 15.99 -4.94
N LEU A 283 6.61 15.22 -5.24
CA LEU A 283 7.61 14.83 -4.24
C LEU A 283 8.43 16.02 -3.74
N SER A 284 8.74 16.97 -4.62
CA SER A 284 9.41 18.22 -4.27
C SER A 284 8.55 19.06 -3.31
N TYR A 285 7.25 19.21 -3.60
CA TYR A 285 6.34 19.92 -2.72
C TYR A 285 6.18 19.24 -1.35
N MET A 286 6.10 17.92 -1.30
CA MET A 286 6.08 17.18 -0.03
C MET A 286 7.39 17.35 0.75
N SER A 287 8.54 17.31 0.08
CA SER A 287 9.86 17.47 0.71
C SER A 287 10.05 18.87 1.32
N ASP A 288 9.60 19.92 0.62
CA ASP A 288 9.53 21.30 1.14
C ASP A 288 8.55 21.45 2.33
N ASN A 289 7.63 20.49 2.53
CA ASN A 289 6.64 20.44 3.62
C ASN A 289 6.82 19.20 4.52
N SER A 290 8.06 18.72 4.65
CA SER A 290 8.45 17.59 5.50
C SER A 290 8.28 17.84 7.01
N ASP A 291 7.89 19.06 7.40
CA ASP A 291 7.38 19.36 8.72
C ASP A 291 6.06 18.63 9.04
N VAL A 292 5.28 18.25 8.02
CA VAL A 292 4.06 17.43 8.15
C VAL A 292 4.10 16.13 7.33
N TRP A 293 4.73 16.11 6.15
CA TRP A 293 4.83 14.90 5.33
C TRP A 293 6.02 14.03 5.76
N MET A 294 5.72 12.85 6.29
CA MET A 294 6.74 11.88 6.73
C MET A 294 7.34 11.07 5.58
N GLY A 295 6.71 11.05 4.41
CA GLY A 295 7.16 10.21 3.31
C GLY A 295 6.10 9.96 2.25
N ALA A 296 6.47 9.13 1.27
CA ALA A 296 5.59 8.62 0.23
C ALA A 296 6.06 7.23 -0.22
N GLU A 297 5.15 6.37 -0.67
CA GLU A 297 5.49 5.13 -1.35
C GLU A 297 4.71 4.92 -2.65
N TRP A 298 5.38 4.30 -3.61
CA TRP A 298 4.87 4.15 -4.97
C TRP A 298 3.92 2.96 -5.10
N TRP A 299 2.86 3.11 -5.90
CA TRP A 299 1.98 1.99 -6.29
C TRP A 299 2.33 1.51 -7.71
N SER A 300 2.85 0.30 -7.94
CA SER A 300 3.19 -0.76 -6.97
C SER A 300 4.30 -1.66 -7.54
N ALA A 301 5.02 -2.37 -6.67
CA ALA A 301 5.86 -3.52 -6.97
C ALA A 301 5.11 -4.83 -6.66
N GLY A 302 5.69 -5.98 -6.98
CA GLY A 302 5.04 -7.28 -6.81
C GLY A 302 5.22 -8.19 -8.04
N PRO A 303 5.40 -9.51 -7.84
CA PRO A 303 5.89 -10.41 -8.87
C PRO A 303 4.88 -10.74 -9.98
N TRP A 304 3.61 -10.33 -9.84
CA TRP A 304 2.51 -10.64 -10.77
C TRP A 304 1.99 -9.43 -11.56
N TRP A 305 2.67 -8.29 -11.54
CA TRP A 305 2.22 -7.11 -12.29
C TRP A 305 2.40 -7.21 -13.81
N GLY A 306 3.30 -8.06 -14.31
CA GLY A 306 3.56 -8.19 -15.74
C GLY A 306 3.88 -6.83 -16.40
N SER A 307 3.10 -6.45 -17.41
CA SER A 307 3.22 -5.17 -18.14
C SER A 307 2.39 -4.02 -17.54
N TYR A 308 1.94 -4.11 -16.29
CA TYR A 308 1.20 -3.03 -15.63
C TYR A 308 1.96 -1.69 -15.71
N MET A 309 1.24 -0.63 -16.07
CA MET A 309 1.79 0.69 -16.40
C MET A 309 2.61 1.33 -15.26
N TYR A 310 2.31 1.02 -14.00
CA TYR A 310 3.04 1.55 -12.85
C TYR A 310 3.93 0.52 -12.16
N SER A 311 4.19 -0.64 -12.79
CA SER A 311 5.01 -1.70 -12.18
C SER A 311 6.41 -1.19 -11.82
N MET A 312 6.71 -1.18 -10.53
CA MET A 312 8.03 -0.87 -9.94
C MET A 312 8.83 -2.15 -9.67
N GLU A 313 8.34 -3.31 -10.13
CA GLU A 313 8.99 -4.61 -9.91
C GLU A 313 10.38 -4.67 -10.57
N PRO A 314 11.48 -4.88 -9.80
CA PRO A 314 12.82 -4.91 -10.36
C PRO A 314 13.04 -6.11 -11.29
N THR A 315 13.78 -6.01 -12.39
CA THR A 315 14.39 -4.81 -13.00
C THR A 315 13.57 -4.29 -14.19
N ASP A 316 12.44 -4.93 -14.47
CA ASP A 316 11.82 -4.94 -15.79
C ASP A 316 10.39 -4.37 -15.78
N GLY A 317 9.87 -4.00 -14.60
CA GLY A 317 8.60 -3.30 -14.44
C GLY A 317 8.57 -1.97 -15.19
N THR A 318 7.42 -1.68 -15.82
CA THR A 318 7.23 -0.53 -16.74
C THR A 318 7.72 0.80 -16.15
N ALA A 319 7.42 1.07 -14.87
CA ALA A 319 7.79 2.31 -14.20
C ALA A 319 9.22 2.28 -13.61
N TYR A 320 9.77 1.09 -13.33
CA TYR A 320 11.03 0.92 -12.58
C TYR A 320 12.18 1.77 -13.13
N SER A 321 12.51 1.61 -14.40
CA SER A 321 13.67 2.29 -15.01
C SER A 321 13.52 3.82 -15.11
N THR A 322 12.29 4.33 -15.23
CA THR A 322 11.98 5.76 -15.36
C THR A 322 11.89 6.45 -14.00
N TYR A 323 11.12 5.87 -13.07
CA TYR A 323 10.76 6.54 -11.82
C TYR A 323 11.76 6.28 -10.69
N LEU A 324 12.47 5.15 -10.65
CA LEU A 324 13.47 4.90 -9.61
C LEU A 324 14.58 6.00 -9.54
N PRO A 325 15.13 6.53 -10.64
CA PRO A 325 16.03 7.69 -10.61
C PRO A 325 15.41 8.97 -10.04
N ILE A 326 14.09 9.13 -10.17
CA ILE A 326 13.33 10.24 -9.59
C ILE A 326 13.18 10.03 -8.07
N LEU A 327 12.73 8.84 -7.65
CA LEU A 327 12.56 8.47 -6.24
C LEU A 327 13.88 8.53 -5.45
N LYS A 328 15.00 8.09 -6.04
CA LYS A 328 16.36 8.16 -5.47
C LYS A 328 16.81 9.57 -5.08
N LYS A 329 16.20 10.63 -5.61
CA LYS A 329 16.46 12.00 -5.17
C LYS A 329 16.05 12.20 -3.70
N TYR A 330 14.97 11.53 -3.28
CA TYR A 330 14.28 11.69 -2.00
C TYR A 330 14.56 10.62 -0.95
N PHE A 331 15.25 9.54 -1.31
CA PHE A 331 15.66 8.49 -0.36
C PHE A 331 16.45 9.06 0.83
N VAL A 332 16.25 8.44 1.99
CA VAL A 332 16.76 8.92 3.28
C VAL A 332 18.21 8.45 3.46
N ASP A 333 19.13 9.40 3.67
CA ASP A 333 20.57 9.11 3.73
C ASP A 333 20.90 8.08 4.82
N GLY A 334 21.74 7.09 4.49
CA GLY A 334 22.16 6.03 5.42
C GLY A 334 21.14 4.92 5.66
N THR A 335 19.99 4.92 4.97
CA THR A 335 19.02 3.81 5.07
C THR A 335 19.37 2.60 4.23
N GLY A 336 20.03 2.74 3.07
CA GLY A 336 20.48 1.61 2.24
C GLY A 336 21.30 0.60 3.05
N ALA A 337 21.17 -0.69 2.74
CA ALA A 337 21.72 -1.77 3.56
C ALA A 337 23.20 -1.54 3.89
N SER A 338 23.52 -1.48 5.19
CA SER A 338 24.91 -1.40 5.64
C SER A 338 25.59 -2.73 5.34
N THR A 339 26.26 -2.80 4.19
CA THR A 339 27.23 -3.85 3.93
C THR A 339 28.26 -3.80 5.06
N SER A 340 28.34 -4.90 5.82
CA SER A 340 29.22 -5.03 6.98
C SER A 340 30.68 -5.13 6.55
N SER A 341 31.23 -4.00 6.10
CA SER A 341 32.65 -3.83 5.87
C SER A 341 33.37 -4.01 7.21
N SER A 342 33.91 -5.21 7.41
CA SER A 342 34.73 -5.56 8.57
C SER A 342 36.06 -4.81 8.48
N ALA A 343 36.02 -3.52 8.81
CA ALA A 343 37.16 -2.63 8.84
C ALA A 343 38.05 -2.97 10.05
N THR A 344 38.89 -3.99 9.89
CA THR A 344 39.92 -4.38 10.85
C THR A 344 40.92 -3.23 11.01
N SER A 345 40.64 -2.34 11.97
CA SER A 345 41.47 -1.17 12.27
C SER A 345 42.73 -1.61 13.01
N ALA A 346 43.78 -1.94 12.25
CA ALA A 346 45.10 -2.22 12.78
C ALA A 346 45.74 -0.93 13.31
N ALA A 347 45.76 -0.75 14.63
CA ALA A 347 46.51 0.31 15.28
C ALA A 347 48.02 -0.04 15.30
N PRO A 348 48.92 0.88 14.92
CA PRO A 348 50.36 0.64 15.03
C PRO A 348 50.83 0.87 16.47
N SER A 349 51.23 -0.19 17.17
CA SER A 349 51.91 -0.07 18.46
C SER A 349 53.42 0.15 18.27
N THR A 350 53.95 1.17 18.93
CA THR A 350 55.39 1.47 18.97
C THR A 350 56.11 0.55 19.96
N ALA A 351 57.38 0.27 19.67
CA ALA A 351 58.14 -0.80 20.29
C ALA A 351 58.67 -0.47 21.71
N ALA A 352 58.82 -1.53 22.52
CA ALA A 352 59.87 -1.64 23.53
C ALA A 352 60.35 -3.10 23.59
N ALA A 353 61.67 -3.32 23.53
CA ALA A 353 62.27 -4.64 23.38
C ALA A 353 62.64 -5.28 24.73
N SER A 354 62.58 -6.60 24.83
CA SER A 354 63.35 -7.38 25.84
C SER A 354 63.66 -8.81 25.34
N THR A 355 64.96 -9.03 25.25
CA THR A 355 65.76 -10.17 24.77
C THR A 355 65.49 -11.55 25.42
N SER A 356 65.68 -12.63 24.63
CA SER A 356 65.97 -14.04 25.05
C SER A 356 64.89 -14.80 25.85
N THR A 357 64.77 -16.14 25.81
CA THR A 357 65.70 -17.22 25.43
C THR A 357 64.96 -18.43 24.81
N SER A 358 65.66 -19.24 24.00
CA SER A 358 65.20 -20.52 23.42
C SER A 358 65.11 -21.68 24.42
N VAL A 359 64.09 -22.55 24.32
CA VAL A 359 64.26 -24.02 24.50
C VAL A 359 63.25 -24.81 23.63
N SER A 360 63.73 -25.91 23.03
CA SER A 360 63.05 -27.00 22.32
C SER A 360 61.94 -27.70 23.17
N ALA A 361 60.76 -28.11 22.67
CA ALA A 361 60.39 -29.17 21.70
C ALA A 361 59.87 -30.48 22.35
N SER A 362 59.40 -31.44 21.52
CA SER A 362 58.76 -32.75 21.82
C SER A 362 57.28 -32.67 22.27
N THR A 363 56.27 -33.08 21.48
CA THR A 363 55.88 -34.36 20.83
C THR A 363 55.24 -35.41 21.74
N SER A 364 53.95 -35.67 21.53
CA SER A 364 53.36 -37.03 21.56
C SER A 364 52.07 -37.08 20.74
N SER A 365 51.91 -38.14 19.95
CA SER A 365 50.87 -38.35 18.92
C SER A 365 49.65 -39.16 19.39
N ALA A 366 48.60 -39.16 18.55
CA ALA A 366 47.58 -40.20 18.24
C ALA A 366 47.48 -41.48 19.13
N SER A 367 46.31 -42.16 19.28
CA SER A 367 45.31 -42.43 18.23
C SER A 367 43.98 -43.05 18.74
N SER A 368 42.88 -42.74 18.02
CA SER A 368 41.75 -43.57 17.51
C SER A 368 41.31 -44.93 18.13
N THR A 369 39.99 -45.14 18.20
CA THR A 369 39.13 -46.32 17.83
C THR A 369 37.69 -46.02 18.34
N THR A 370 36.56 -46.00 17.62
CA THR A 370 35.81 -46.89 16.68
C THR A 370 34.99 -48.03 17.31
N ILE A 371 33.91 -48.45 16.60
CA ILE A 371 32.91 -49.55 16.85
C ILE A 371 31.57 -49.05 17.45
N SER A 372 30.37 -49.46 17.02
CA SER A 372 29.81 -49.94 15.73
C SER A 372 28.26 -49.94 15.83
N ALA A 373 27.56 -49.96 14.70
CA ALA A 373 26.10 -50.09 14.62
C ALA A 373 25.61 -51.56 14.73
N VAL A 374 24.31 -51.74 15.00
CA VAL A 374 23.59 -53.00 14.74
C VAL A 374 22.21 -52.69 14.14
N GLU A 375 21.85 -53.41 13.09
CA GLU A 375 20.59 -53.39 12.34
C GLU A 375 19.90 -54.75 12.50
N SER A 376 18.56 -54.82 12.49
CA SER A 376 17.84 -56.08 12.22
C SER A 376 16.38 -55.85 11.81
N SER A 377 15.78 -56.82 11.11
CA SER A 377 14.73 -56.57 10.12
C SER A 377 13.51 -57.52 10.17
N SER A 378 12.39 -57.00 9.66
CA SER A 378 11.24 -57.68 8.99
C SER A 378 10.50 -58.89 9.60
N THR A 379 9.16 -58.88 9.55
CA THR A 379 8.31 -59.90 8.88
C THR A 379 6.82 -59.52 8.88
N SER A 380 6.03 -60.11 7.98
CA SER A 380 4.59 -59.81 7.75
C SER A 380 3.71 -61.07 7.75
N SER A 381 2.50 -61.00 8.32
CA SER A 381 1.33 -61.87 7.97
C SER A 381 0.05 -61.33 8.64
N VAL A 382 -1.04 -60.96 7.93
CA VAL A 382 -2.18 -61.72 7.33
C VAL A 382 -3.23 -62.25 8.35
N ALA A 383 -4.51 -61.93 8.08
CA ALA A 383 -5.78 -62.44 8.68
C ALA A 383 -6.08 -62.02 10.15
N GLU A 384 -7.33 -61.93 10.64
CA GLU A 384 -8.66 -62.19 10.06
C GLU A 384 -9.73 -61.29 10.71
N ALA A 385 -10.91 -61.15 10.09
CA ALA A 385 -12.10 -60.54 10.72
C ALA A 385 -12.90 -61.58 11.54
N PRO A 386 -13.86 -61.14 12.37
CA PRO A 386 -15.23 -61.55 12.04
C PRO A 386 -16.28 -60.43 12.13
N SER A 387 -17.43 -60.70 11.52
CA SER A 387 -18.56 -59.79 11.29
C SER A 387 -19.70 -59.95 12.31
N ASN A 388 -20.76 -59.15 12.11
CA ASN A 388 -22.14 -59.22 12.65
C ASN A 388 -22.43 -58.27 13.85
N THR A 389 -23.56 -57.55 13.93
CA THR A 389 -24.73 -57.44 13.01
C THR A 389 -25.57 -56.18 13.28
N SER A 390 -26.19 -55.65 12.20
CA SER A 390 -27.52 -55.02 12.09
C SER A 390 -28.04 -53.94 13.06
N GLY A 391 -28.52 -52.84 12.47
CA GLY A 391 -29.34 -51.82 13.14
C GLY A 391 -29.85 -50.71 12.22
N VAL A 392 -30.64 -51.04 11.19
CA VAL A 392 -31.24 -50.06 10.25
C VAL A 392 -32.58 -49.55 10.79
N VAL A 393 -32.80 -48.22 10.77
CA VAL A 393 -34.15 -47.65 10.66
C VAL A 393 -34.15 -46.32 9.89
N THR A 394 -35.05 -46.23 8.91
CA THR A 394 -35.34 -45.04 8.10
C THR A 394 -36.82 -44.73 8.27
N ALA A 395 -37.20 -43.48 8.59
CA ALA A 395 -38.53 -42.92 8.26
C ALA A 395 -38.65 -41.41 8.52
N THR A 396 -39.05 -40.67 7.49
CA THR A 396 -39.87 -39.44 7.55
C THR A 396 -41.21 -39.79 6.87
N PRO A 397 -42.37 -39.18 7.20
CA PRO A 397 -42.67 -37.82 6.71
C PRO A 397 -43.53 -36.90 7.63
N THR A 398 -43.72 -35.67 7.15
CA THR A 398 -44.58 -34.52 7.56
C THR A 398 -46.12 -34.80 7.48
N PRO A 399 -47.08 -33.85 7.68
CA PRO A 399 -47.03 -32.40 8.05
C PRO A 399 -48.04 -31.89 9.12
N SER A 400 -47.88 -30.66 9.64
CA SER A 400 -48.98 -29.68 9.84
C SER A 400 -48.50 -28.23 10.08
N HIS A 401 -49.17 -27.28 9.42
CA HIS A 401 -49.06 -25.80 9.56
C HIS A 401 -50.16 -25.30 10.56
N PRO A 402 -50.28 -24.00 10.98
CA PRO A 402 -50.19 -22.80 10.13
C PRO A 402 -49.58 -21.51 10.72
N ALA A 403 -49.41 -20.52 9.85
CA ALA A 403 -49.15 -19.12 10.17
C ALA A 403 -50.46 -18.31 10.39
N PRO A 404 -50.41 -17.08 10.93
CA PRO A 404 -51.55 -16.15 10.93
C PRO A 404 -51.30 -14.82 10.18
N GLN A 405 -52.14 -14.54 9.19
CA GLN A 405 -52.51 -13.23 8.63
C GLN A 405 -53.87 -13.43 7.92
N PRO A 406 -54.73 -12.41 7.65
CA PRO A 406 -54.81 -11.04 8.16
C PRO A 406 -56.17 -10.69 8.83
N THR A 407 -56.28 -9.55 9.50
CA THR A 407 -57.60 -8.90 9.78
C THR A 407 -57.49 -7.37 9.82
N SER A 408 -58.44 -6.70 9.19
CA SER A 408 -58.65 -5.25 9.20
C SER A 408 -59.94 -4.87 9.92
N ASN A 409 -59.95 -3.82 10.76
CA ASN A 409 -60.97 -2.74 10.74
C ASN A 409 -60.77 -1.65 11.83
N SER A 410 -61.31 -0.47 11.53
CA SER A 410 -61.34 0.82 12.28
C SER A 410 -61.86 0.72 13.73
N SER A 411 -61.57 1.64 14.68
CA SER A 411 -62.04 3.06 14.77
C SER A 411 -61.81 3.60 16.21
N SER A 412 -61.90 4.90 16.58
CA SER A 412 -61.64 6.21 15.91
C SER A 412 -61.83 7.40 16.90
N ALA A 413 -60.88 8.35 17.02
CA ALA A 413 -61.05 9.66 17.70
C ALA A 413 -60.00 10.67 17.17
N SER A 414 -60.38 11.73 16.43
CA SER A 414 -60.71 13.11 16.91
C SER A 414 -59.43 13.94 17.23
N SER A 415 -59.29 15.22 16.86
CA SER A 415 -60.28 16.26 16.52
C SER A 415 -59.73 17.39 15.59
N ASP A 416 -60.62 18.29 15.17
CA ASP A 416 -60.48 19.31 14.12
C ASP A 416 -59.50 20.50 14.34
N ALA A 417 -59.26 21.24 13.25
CA ALA A 417 -58.55 22.53 13.20
C ALA A 417 -59.39 23.71 13.76
N PRO A 418 -58.80 24.89 13.99
CA PRO A 418 -58.97 25.96 12.97
C PRO A 418 -57.80 26.97 12.79
N THR A 419 -57.99 27.79 11.76
CA THR A 419 -57.24 28.98 11.26
C THR A 419 -56.70 30.03 12.26
N SER A 420 -55.58 30.71 11.92
CA SER A 420 -55.54 32.19 11.69
C SER A 420 -54.17 32.75 11.19
N SER A 421 -54.27 33.66 10.21
CA SER A 421 -53.40 34.80 9.78
C SER A 421 -52.60 35.53 10.89
N ALA A 422 -51.53 36.35 10.70
CA ALA A 422 -50.62 36.81 9.61
C ALA A 422 -49.53 37.73 10.29
N PRO A 423 -48.90 38.78 9.68
CA PRO A 423 -48.09 38.96 8.45
C PRO A 423 -46.58 39.22 8.80
N THR A 424 -45.59 39.44 7.90
CA THR A 424 -45.38 40.68 7.09
C THR A 424 -44.12 40.56 6.20
N THR A 425 -44.12 41.31 5.09
CA THR A 425 -43.15 41.42 3.98
C THR A 425 -41.68 41.73 4.29
N LEU A 426 -40.77 41.35 3.37
CA LEU A 426 -39.94 42.32 2.64
C LEU A 426 -39.58 41.80 1.22
N ALA A 427 -39.17 42.71 0.32
CA ALA A 427 -39.11 42.48 -1.14
C ALA A 427 -37.68 42.29 -1.70
N THR A 428 -37.58 41.78 -2.94
CA THR A 428 -36.38 41.92 -3.78
C THR A 428 -36.74 42.01 -5.27
N SER A 429 -35.93 42.76 -6.02
CA SER A 429 -36.22 43.29 -7.37
C SER A 429 -36.09 42.29 -8.53
N PRO A 430 -36.69 42.56 -9.71
CA PRO A 430 -36.63 41.67 -10.88
C PRO A 430 -35.32 41.82 -11.67
N ALA A 431 -34.83 40.71 -12.23
CA ALA A 431 -33.74 40.71 -13.21
C ALA A 431 -34.26 40.94 -14.63
N CYS A 432 -33.60 41.81 -15.40
CA CYS A 432 -33.95 42.09 -16.79
C CYS A 432 -33.72 40.89 -17.70
N GLY A 433 -34.66 40.64 -18.61
CA GLY A 433 -34.46 39.68 -19.69
C GLY A 433 -33.59 40.25 -20.81
N TYR A 434 -32.62 39.46 -21.25
CA TYR A 434 -32.04 39.56 -22.59
C TYR A 434 -32.22 38.21 -23.28
N GLN A 435 -33.04 38.18 -24.34
CA GLN A 435 -33.05 37.05 -25.26
C GLN A 435 -31.89 37.21 -26.23
N THR A 436 -31.09 36.15 -26.42
CA THR A 436 -30.12 36.07 -27.51
C THR A 436 -30.38 34.79 -28.28
N THR A 437 -30.98 34.95 -29.47
CA THR A 437 -31.27 33.86 -30.38
C THR A 437 -29.97 33.40 -31.06
N VAL A 438 -29.45 32.24 -30.66
CA VAL A 438 -28.32 31.60 -31.36
C VAL A 438 -28.86 30.48 -32.24
N THR A 439 -28.87 30.73 -33.55
CA THR A 439 -29.26 29.73 -34.55
C THR A 439 -28.12 28.72 -34.73
N VAL A 440 -28.25 27.52 -34.14
CA VAL A 440 -27.31 26.42 -34.39
C VAL A 440 -27.77 25.61 -35.60
N THR A 441 -27.09 25.82 -36.74
CA THR A 441 -27.31 25.04 -37.96
C THR A 441 -26.77 23.61 -37.77
N ALA A 442 -27.68 22.64 -37.63
CA ALA A 442 -27.33 21.23 -37.49
C ALA A 442 -26.95 20.60 -38.84
N SER A 443 -25.65 20.60 -39.18
CA SER A 443 -25.12 19.79 -40.28
C SER A 443 -24.82 18.37 -39.81
N ARG A 444 -25.70 17.43 -40.20
CA ARG A 444 -25.62 16.01 -39.85
C ARG A 444 -24.58 15.29 -40.72
N SER A 445 -23.38 15.05 -40.19
CA SER A 445 -22.38 14.19 -40.84
C SER A 445 -22.46 12.77 -40.27
N THR A 446 -22.73 11.79 -41.13
CA THR A 446 -22.74 10.36 -40.78
C THR A 446 -21.39 9.74 -41.11
N ALA A 447 -20.56 9.51 -40.09
CA ALA A 447 -19.40 8.63 -40.17
C ALA A 447 -19.19 7.96 -38.81
N ALA A 448 -19.45 6.65 -38.73
CA ALA A 448 -19.08 5.85 -37.57
C ALA A 448 -17.58 5.52 -37.65
N PRO A 449 -16.79 5.70 -36.57
CA PRO A 449 -15.44 5.15 -36.53
C PRO A 449 -15.54 3.63 -36.37
N SER A 450 -14.98 2.90 -37.32
CA SER A 450 -14.80 1.45 -37.22
C SER A 450 -13.68 1.13 -36.23
N SER A 451 -14.00 0.94 -34.95
CA SER A 451 -13.08 0.37 -33.98
C SER A 451 -12.99 -1.14 -34.18
N SER A 452 -11.90 -1.60 -34.80
CA SER A 452 -11.42 -2.96 -34.59
C SER A 452 -10.91 -3.05 -33.15
N ALA A 453 -11.83 -3.29 -32.21
CA ALA A 453 -11.51 -3.50 -30.82
C ALA A 453 -10.65 -4.77 -30.70
N GLY A 454 -9.34 -4.58 -30.52
CA GLY A 454 -8.44 -5.67 -30.15
C GLY A 454 -8.85 -6.24 -28.80
N ALA A 455 -8.47 -7.49 -28.55
CA ALA A 455 -8.62 -8.06 -27.22
C ALA A 455 -7.71 -7.30 -26.21
N VAL A 456 -8.19 -7.13 -24.99
CA VAL A 456 -7.44 -6.47 -23.92
C VAL A 456 -6.35 -7.42 -23.41
N ALA A 457 -5.10 -6.99 -23.42
CA ALA A 457 -3.98 -7.80 -22.95
C ALA A 457 -4.07 -8.07 -21.43
N HIS A 458 -3.32 -9.06 -20.96
CA HIS A 458 -3.25 -9.40 -19.53
C HIS A 458 -2.90 -8.16 -18.68
N TYR A 459 -3.55 -8.01 -17.54
CA TYR A 459 -3.42 -6.88 -16.60
C TYR A 459 -3.90 -5.50 -17.10
N TYR A 460 -4.50 -5.37 -18.29
CA TYR A 460 -5.12 -4.12 -18.73
C TYR A 460 -6.61 -4.02 -18.38
N GLN A 461 -7.12 -2.79 -18.34
CA GLN A 461 -8.53 -2.51 -18.05
C GLN A 461 -9.45 -3.03 -19.17
N CYS A 462 -10.46 -3.79 -18.78
CA CYS A 462 -11.48 -4.40 -19.64
C CYS A 462 -12.92 -4.03 -19.21
N GLY A 463 -13.09 -3.18 -18.20
CA GLY A 463 -14.40 -2.81 -17.71
C GLY A 463 -14.36 -1.77 -16.59
N GLY A 464 -15.55 -1.39 -16.14
CA GLY A 464 -15.77 -0.34 -15.16
C GLY A 464 -16.92 0.59 -15.54
N ILE A 465 -17.47 1.29 -14.55
CA ILE A 465 -18.38 2.42 -14.77
C ILE A 465 -17.64 3.49 -15.59
N ASN A 466 -18.29 3.99 -16.65
CA ASN A 466 -17.76 4.94 -17.64
C ASN A 466 -16.61 4.42 -18.54
N TYR A 467 -16.14 3.18 -18.36
CA TYR A 467 -15.18 2.59 -19.28
C TYR A 467 -15.81 2.38 -20.67
N SER A 468 -15.08 2.78 -21.72
CA SER A 468 -15.55 2.73 -23.12
C SER A 468 -14.59 2.01 -24.08
N GLY A 469 -13.54 1.39 -23.55
CA GLY A 469 -12.60 0.56 -24.31
C GLY A 469 -13.10 -0.87 -24.56
N PRO A 470 -12.25 -1.75 -25.11
CA PRO A 470 -12.61 -3.15 -25.37
C PRO A 470 -12.89 -3.92 -24.07
N THR A 471 -13.92 -4.76 -24.04
CA THR A 471 -14.32 -5.52 -22.84
C THR A 471 -13.97 -7.01 -22.87
N THR A 472 -13.39 -7.47 -23.98
CA THR A 472 -12.99 -8.87 -24.19
C THR A 472 -11.48 -8.98 -23.99
N CYS A 473 -11.06 -9.82 -23.05
CA CYS A 473 -9.65 -10.10 -22.81
C CYS A 473 -9.02 -11.00 -23.88
N GLU A 474 -7.69 -10.99 -23.97
CA GLU A 474 -6.92 -11.94 -24.76
C GLU A 474 -7.19 -13.39 -24.32
N SER A 475 -7.06 -14.32 -25.27
CA SER A 475 -7.40 -15.73 -25.05
C SER A 475 -6.52 -16.36 -23.96
N GLY A 476 -7.12 -16.62 -22.80
CA GLY A 476 -6.45 -17.12 -21.61
C GLY A 476 -6.90 -16.39 -20.34
N TYR A 477 -7.40 -15.16 -20.49
CA TYR A 477 -7.74 -14.26 -19.39
C TYR A 477 -9.23 -13.93 -19.36
N THR A 478 -9.73 -13.57 -18.18
CA THR A 478 -11.12 -13.18 -17.93
C THR A 478 -11.18 -11.75 -17.44
N CYS A 479 -12.22 -11.00 -17.82
CA CYS A 479 -12.42 -9.65 -17.31
C CYS A 479 -12.95 -9.70 -15.86
N VAL A 480 -12.05 -9.63 -14.89
CA VAL A 480 -12.35 -9.67 -13.45
C VAL A 480 -12.58 -8.25 -12.94
N LYS A 481 -13.73 -8.02 -12.32
CA LYS A 481 -14.04 -6.73 -11.69
C LYS A 481 -13.22 -6.57 -10.40
N GLN A 482 -12.36 -5.56 -10.34
CA GLN A 482 -11.65 -5.19 -9.11
C GLN A 482 -12.52 -4.26 -8.27
N ASN A 483 -12.99 -3.15 -8.86
CA ASN A 483 -13.86 -2.17 -8.20
C ASN A 483 -14.97 -1.69 -9.17
N PRO A 484 -15.91 -0.81 -8.78
CA PRO A 484 -16.98 -0.34 -9.66
C PRO A 484 -16.51 0.35 -10.95
N TYR A 485 -15.35 1.00 -10.94
CA TYR A 485 -14.79 1.79 -12.05
C TYR A 485 -13.67 1.06 -12.82
N TYR A 486 -13.19 -0.08 -12.30
CA TYR A 486 -12.09 -0.83 -12.88
C TYR A 486 -12.34 -2.36 -12.84
N SER A 487 -12.41 -2.96 -14.02
CA SER A 487 -12.22 -4.39 -14.23
C SER A 487 -10.95 -4.62 -15.05
N GLN A 488 -10.22 -5.69 -14.75
CA GLN A 488 -8.92 -6.01 -15.32
C GLN A 488 -8.94 -7.40 -15.95
N CYS A 489 -8.18 -7.62 -17.02
CA CYS A 489 -7.95 -8.96 -17.53
C CYS A 489 -6.99 -9.72 -16.61
N LEU A 490 -7.46 -10.82 -16.01
CA LEU A 490 -6.69 -11.73 -15.17
C LEU A 490 -6.74 -13.17 -15.69
#